data_AF-A0A2V8RK83-F1
#
_entry.id   AF-A0A2V8RK83-F1
#
_cell.length_a   1.000
_cell.length_b   1.000
_cell.length_c   1.000
_cell.angle_alpha   90.00
_cell.angle_beta   90.00
_cell.angle_gamma   90.00
#
_symmetry.space_group_name_H-M   'P 1'
#
loop_
_entity.id
_entity.type
_entity.pdbx_description
1 polymer ?
#
loop_
_entity_poly.entity_id
_entity_poly.type
_entity_poly.pdbx_seq_one_letter_code
_entity_poly.pdbx_strand_id
1 'polypeptide(L)'
;MTTKIKIYIACAVAAFLIVTGYSAWSNYQIRKLETAAASAKQKAEVQEQRANELEMQSRKYEEKIAYLESNLAELKTLAKKQDEELKNIEITTGRARADVERARRISSAAATAGEVCRKLAELGHGCQ
;
A
#
# COMPACT_ATOMS: atom_id res chain seq x y z
N MET A 1 41.57 84.79 -0.51
CA MET A 1 40.98 83.78 0.40
C MET A 1 42.03 83.34 1.40
N THR A 2 41.77 83.50 2.69
CA THR A 2 42.69 83.12 3.77
C THR A 2 42.78 81.60 3.91
N THR A 3 43.95 81.09 4.30
CA THR A 3 44.25 79.65 4.47
C THR A 3 43.25 78.93 5.38
N LYS A 4 42.72 79.62 6.40
CA LYS A 4 41.69 79.09 7.31
C LYS A 4 40.39 78.70 6.60
N ILE A 5 39.96 79.48 5.61
CA ILE A 5 38.74 79.21 4.84
C ILE A 5 38.92 77.97 3.96
N LYS A 6 40.11 77.78 3.36
CA LYS A 6 40.43 76.59 2.57
C LYS A 6 40.41 75.31 3.42
N ILE A 7 40.91 75.37 4.66
CA ILE A 7 40.92 74.24 5.60
C ILE A 7 39.49 73.88 6.03
N TYR A 8 38.65 74.88 6.34
CA TYR A 8 37.25 74.63 6.71
C TYR A 8 36.45 73.99 5.58
N ILE A 9 36.63 74.45 4.34
CA ILE A 9 35.96 73.86 3.17
C ILE A 9 36.45 72.42 2.94
N ALA A 10 37.75 72.17 3.07
CA ALA A 10 38.30 70.82 2.91
C ALA A 10 37.75 69.84 3.97
N CYS A 11 37.64 70.27 5.23
CA CYS A 11 37.04 69.45 6.29
C CYS A 11 35.55 69.18 6.06
N ALA A 12 34.78 70.18 5.61
CA ALA A 12 33.35 70.01 5.32
C ALA A 12 33.09 69.02 4.19
N VAL A 13 33.88 69.07 3.12
CA VAL A 13 33.77 68.13 1.98
C VAL A 13 34.17 66.71 2.41
N ALA A 14 35.21 66.56 3.21
CA ALA A 14 35.63 65.25 3.72
C ALA A 14 34.57 64.60 4.62
N ALA A 15 33.96 65.38 5.53
CA ALA A 15 32.90 64.89 6.39
C ALA A 15 31.65 64.47 5.58
N PHE A 16 31.30 65.23 4.55
CA PHE A 16 30.18 64.90 3.68
C PHE A 16 30.41 63.60 2.92
N LEU A 17 31.60 63.41 2.32
CA LEU A 17 31.96 62.20 1.59
C LEU A 17 31.94 60.94 2.48
N ILE A 18 32.38 61.05 3.73
CA ILE A 18 32.37 59.93 4.68
C ILE A 18 30.93 59.52 5.02
N VAL A 19 30.05 60.48 5.29
CA VAL A 19 28.64 60.20 5.63
C VAL A 19 27.88 59.61 4.43
N THR A 20 28.10 60.15 3.22
CA THR A 20 27.46 59.62 2.00
C THR A 20 28.02 58.25 1.60
N GLY A 21 29.32 58.02 1.80
CA GLY A 21 29.95 56.72 1.51
C GLY A 21 29.46 55.62 2.46
N TYR A 22 29.32 55.93 3.75
CA TYR A 22 28.87 54.96 4.75
C TYR A 22 27.38 54.61 4.60
N SER A 23 26.53 55.60 4.31
CA SER A 23 25.10 55.38 4.04
C SER A 23 24.86 54.59 2.74
N ALA A 24 25.62 54.86 1.68
CA ALA A 24 25.54 54.08 0.45
C ALA A 24 25.98 52.62 0.64
N TRP A 25 27.05 52.38 1.41
CA TRP A 25 27.52 51.04 1.72
C TRP A 25 26.54 50.26 2.63
N SER A 26 25.99 50.93 3.64
CA SER A 26 24.95 50.37 4.52
C SER A 26 23.68 50.01 3.74
N ASN A 27 23.17 50.91 2.89
CA ASN A 27 22.02 50.63 2.04
C ASN A 27 22.25 49.48 1.06
N TYR A 28 23.47 49.33 0.53
CA TYR A 28 23.82 48.20 -0.33
C TYR A 28 23.80 46.87 0.44
N GLN A 29 24.34 46.84 1.65
CA GLN A 29 24.33 45.65 2.50
C GLN A 29 22.90 45.29 2.96
N ILE A 30 22.09 46.29 3.31
CA ILE A 30 20.67 46.09 3.67
C ILE A 30 19.91 45.51 2.48
N ARG A 31 20.04 46.08 1.28
CA ARG A 31 19.41 45.52 0.06
C ARG A 31 19.88 44.10 -0.24
N LYS A 32 21.16 43.80 -0.04
CA LYS A 32 21.70 42.43 -0.21
C LYS A 32 21.09 41.46 0.81
N LEU A 33 20.89 41.88 2.05
CA LEU A 33 20.22 41.08 3.07
C LEU A 33 18.72 40.92 2.80
N GLU A 34 18.04 41.97 2.33
CA GLU A 34 16.62 41.92 1.95
C GLU A 34 16.38 40.98 0.78
N THR A 35 17.23 41.05 -0.26
CA THR A 35 17.16 40.12 -1.41
C THR A 35 17.50 38.68 -0.99
N ALA A 36 18.48 38.48 -0.12
CA ALA A 36 18.79 37.17 0.43
C ALA A 36 17.63 36.60 1.25
N ALA A 37 17.01 37.41 2.11
CA ALA A 37 15.85 37.04 2.92
C ALA A 37 14.63 36.73 2.04
N ALA A 38 14.36 37.55 1.01
CA ALA A 38 13.31 37.30 0.04
C ALA A 38 13.54 35.98 -0.71
N SER A 39 14.78 35.71 -1.13
CA SER A 39 15.13 34.45 -1.81
C SER A 39 14.99 33.23 -0.89
N ALA A 40 15.31 33.38 0.40
CA ALA A 40 15.17 32.32 1.39
C ALA A 40 13.70 32.03 1.67
N LYS A 41 12.87 33.07 1.80
CA LYS A 41 11.42 32.95 1.97
C LYS A 41 10.78 32.25 0.77
N GLN A 42 11.15 32.64 -0.45
CA GLN A 42 10.65 32.00 -1.66
C GLN A 42 11.05 30.52 -1.74
N LYS A 43 12.28 30.17 -1.36
CA LYS A 43 12.71 28.76 -1.29
C LYS A 43 11.93 27.98 -0.23
N ALA A 44 11.66 28.59 0.92
CA ALA A 44 10.86 27.97 1.98
C ALA A 44 9.41 27.72 1.52
N GLU A 45 8.77 28.70 0.89
CA GLU A 45 7.41 28.54 0.33
C GLU A 45 7.34 27.42 -0.72
N VAL A 46 8.34 27.32 -1.60
CA VAL A 46 8.41 26.22 -2.58
C VAL A 46 8.62 24.86 -1.90
N GLN A 47 9.43 24.79 -0.85
CA GLN A 47 9.60 23.55 -0.08
C GLN A 47 8.34 23.16 0.68
N GLU A 48 7.63 24.12 1.27
CA GLU A 48 6.37 23.91 1.96
C GLU A 48 5.29 23.38 1.00
N GLN A 49 5.18 23.95 -0.20
CA GLN A 49 4.28 23.45 -1.23
C GLN A 49 4.60 22.01 -1.63
N ARG A 50 5.88 21.69 -1.87
CA ARG A 50 6.31 20.32 -2.18
C ARG A 50 6.06 19.34 -1.03
N ALA A 51 6.26 19.78 0.22
CA ALA A 51 5.98 18.97 1.39
C ALA A 51 4.47 18.67 1.49
N ASN A 52 3.61 19.68 1.29
CA ASN A 52 2.16 19.50 1.27
C ASN A 52 1.69 18.56 0.15
N GLU A 53 2.28 18.69 -1.05
CA GLU A 53 1.99 17.77 -2.16
C GLU A 53 2.39 16.33 -1.82
N LEU A 54 3.57 16.13 -1.24
CA LEU A 54 4.05 14.81 -0.81
C LEU A 54 3.17 14.23 0.30
N GLU A 55 2.78 15.03 1.29
CA GLU A 55 1.85 14.59 2.35
C GLU A 55 0.51 14.16 1.77
N MET A 56 -0.07 14.94 0.85
CA MET A 56 -1.32 14.57 0.18
C MET A 56 -1.17 13.28 -0.63
N GLN A 57 -0.06 13.10 -1.33
CA GLN A 57 0.20 11.85 -2.05
C GLN A 57 0.36 10.66 -1.10
N SER A 58 1.10 10.84 0.00
CA SER A 58 1.29 9.80 1.03
C SER A 58 -0.05 9.33 1.58
N ARG A 59 -0.94 10.25 1.97
CA ARG A 59 -2.28 9.91 2.46
C ARG A 59 -3.10 9.13 1.45
N LYS A 60 -3.06 9.52 0.17
CA LYS A 60 -3.74 8.78 -0.91
C LYS A 60 -3.18 7.36 -1.07
N TYR A 61 -1.87 7.18 -0.93
CA TYR A 61 -1.26 5.85 -0.99
C TYR A 61 -1.61 5.00 0.23
N GLU A 62 -1.63 5.58 1.43
CA GLU A 62 -2.05 4.90 2.65
C GLU A 62 -3.50 4.39 2.54
N GLU A 63 -4.43 5.23 2.09
CA GLU A 63 -5.83 4.82 1.86
C GLU A 63 -5.92 3.69 0.84
N LYS A 64 -5.16 3.76 -0.25
CA LYS A 64 -5.14 2.73 -1.29
C LYS A 64 -4.53 1.43 -0.79
N ILE A 65 -3.49 1.49 0.03
CA ILE A 65 -2.88 0.32 0.67
C ILE A 65 -3.90 -0.33 1.59
N ALA A 66 -4.54 0.43 2.48
CA ALA A 66 -5.56 -0.10 3.39
C ALA A 66 -6.72 -0.78 2.65
N TYR A 67 -7.18 -0.16 1.55
CA TYR A 67 -8.21 -0.76 0.69
C TYR A 67 -7.75 -2.09 0.05
N LEU A 68 -6.53 -2.12 -0.49
CA LEU A 68 -5.99 -3.34 -1.10
C LEU A 68 -5.75 -4.46 -0.06
N GLU A 69 -5.29 -4.10 1.13
CA GLU A 69 -5.12 -5.05 2.24
C GLU A 69 -6.46 -5.65 2.68
N SER A 70 -7.51 -4.83 2.76
CA SER A 70 -8.87 -5.31 3.03
C SER A 70 -9.32 -6.31 1.97
N ASN A 71 -9.16 -5.98 0.69
CA ASN A 71 -9.53 -6.88 -0.41
C ASN A 71 -8.73 -8.19 -0.38
N LEU A 72 -7.43 -8.12 -0.07
CA LEU A 72 -6.60 -9.32 0.08
C LEU A 72 -7.05 -10.20 1.25
N ALA A 73 -7.45 -9.60 2.37
CA ALA A 73 -8.00 -10.33 3.50
C ALA A 73 -9.31 -11.04 3.12
N GLU A 74 -10.22 -10.33 2.44
CA GLU A 74 -11.47 -10.91 1.94
C GLU A 74 -11.22 -12.08 0.98
N LEU A 75 -10.33 -11.90 -0.01
CA LEU A 75 -9.97 -12.96 -0.94
C LEU A 75 -9.38 -14.19 -0.23
N LYS A 76 -8.53 -13.99 0.79
CA LYS A 76 -8.00 -15.09 1.60
C LYS A 76 -9.12 -15.83 2.35
N THR A 77 -10.08 -15.11 2.91
CA THR A 77 -11.22 -15.75 3.59
C THR A 77 -12.11 -16.52 2.62
N LEU A 78 -12.33 -15.98 1.42
CA LEU A 78 -13.13 -16.62 0.38
C LEU A 78 -12.42 -17.88 -0.16
N ALA A 79 -11.11 -17.82 -0.38
CA ALA A 79 -10.31 -18.98 -0.76
C ALA A 79 -10.38 -20.10 0.29
N LYS A 80 -10.26 -19.76 1.60
CA LYS A 80 -10.42 -20.74 2.68
C LYS A 80 -11.79 -21.40 2.68
N LYS A 81 -12.86 -20.63 2.48
CA LYS A 81 -14.21 -21.19 2.37
C LYS A 81 -14.35 -22.15 1.19
N GLN A 82 -13.79 -21.78 0.03
CA GLN A 82 -13.79 -22.68 -1.14
C GLN A 82 -13.00 -23.97 -0.88
N ASP A 83 -11.84 -23.90 -0.22
CA ASP A 83 -11.08 -25.10 0.16
C ASP A 83 -11.88 -26.01 1.11
N GLU A 84 -12.57 -25.43 2.09
CA GLU A 84 -13.46 -26.17 3.00
C GLU A 84 -14.63 -26.83 2.26
N GLU A 85 -15.27 -26.11 1.34
CA GLU A 85 -16.33 -26.64 0.49
C GLU A 85 -15.84 -27.79 -0.40
N LEU A 86 -14.68 -27.63 -1.04
CA LEU A 86 -14.06 -28.67 -1.85
C LEU A 86 -13.75 -29.92 -1.03
N LYS A 87 -13.22 -29.76 0.18
CA LYS A 87 -12.97 -30.88 1.10
C LYS A 87 -14.25 -31.60 1.48
N ASN A 88 -15.34 -30.86 1.73
CA ASN A 88 -16.63 -31.46 2.04
C ASN A 88 -17.21 -32.24 0.85
N ILE A 89 -17.05 -31.72 -0.37
CA ILE A 89 -17.44 -32.42 -1.61
C ILE A 89 -16.61 -33.70 -1.77
N GLU A 90 -15.30 -33.65 -1.56
CA GLU A 90 -14.42 -34.81 -1.64
C GLU A 90 -14.84 -35.91 -0.65
N ILE A 91 -15.11 -35.56 0.60
CA ILE A 91 -15.58 -36.51 1.62
C ILE A 91 -16.92 -37.13 1.20
N THR A 92 -17.85 -36.32 0.73
CA THR A 92 -19.19 -36.77 0.34
C THR A 92 -19.14 -37.70 -0.87
N THR A 93 -18.36 -37.34 -1.89
CA THR A 93 -18.15 -38.17 -3.08
C THR A 93 -17.41 -39.46 -2.76
N GLY A 94 -16.43 -39.43 -1.85
CA GLY A 94 -15.75 -40.62 -1.34
C GLY A 94 -16.70 -41.59 -0.64
N ARG A 95 -17.58 -41.08 0.23
CA ARG A 95 -18.63 -41.89 0.88
C ARG A 95 -19.60 -42.49 -0.13
N ALA A 96 -20.11 -41.67 -1.07
CA ALA A 96 -21.01 -42.14 -2.10
C ALA A 96 -20.39 -43.27 -2.96
N ARG A 97 -19.10 -43.15 -3.32
CA ARG A 97 -18.36 -44.22 -4.00
C ARG A 97 -18.27 -45.50 -3.17
N ALA A 98 -17.98 -45.37 -1.87
CA ALA A 98 -17.91 -46.52 -0.97
C ALA A 98 -19.26 -47.23 -0.82
N ASP A 99 -20.36 -46.46 -0.75
CA ASP A 99 -21.72 -47.00 -0.66
C ASP A 99 -22.12 -47.75 -1.95
N VAL A 100 -21.80 -47.19 -3.12
CA VAL A 100 -22.01 -47.86 -4.41
C VAL A 100 -21.22 -49.17 -4.50
N GLU A 101 -19.96 -49.16 -4.11
CA GLU A 101 -19.11 -50.37 -4.11
C GLU A 101 -19.66 -51.43 -3.13
N ARG A 102 -20.14 -51.02 -1.95
CA ARG A 102 -20.79 -51.91 -0.99
C ARG A 102 -22.08 -52.52 -1.56
N ALA A 103 -22.94 -51.71 -2.16
CA ALA A 103 -24.17 -52.17 -2.79
C ALA A 103 -23.89 -53.16 -3.93
N ARG A 104 -22.86 -52.89 -4.74
CA ARG A 104 -22.42 -53.79 -5.82
C ARG A 104 -22.00 -55.15 -5.27
N ARG A 105 -21.20 -55.20 -4.20
CA ARG A 105 -20.77 -56.47 -3.57
C ARG A 105 -21.94 -57.27 -3.01
N ILE A 106 -22.90 -56.61 -2.38
CA ILE A 106 -24.12 -57.27 -1.87
C ILE A 106 -24.92 -57.87 -3.05
N SER A 107 -25.09 -57.12 -4.13
CA SER A 107 -25.81 -57.61 -5.33
C SER A 107 -25.13 -58.83 -5.97
N SER A 108 -23.78 -58.84 -6.04
CA SER A 108 -23.05 -59.99 -6.55
C SER A 108 -23.13 -61.21 -5.62
N ALA A 109 -23.10 -60.98 -4.29
CA ALA A 109 -23.24 -62.05 -3.30
C ALA A 109 -24.64 -62.68 -3.35
N ALA A 110 -25.70 -61.86 -3.52
CA ALA A 110 -27.07 -62.36 -3.69
C ALA A 110 -27.24 -63.17 -4.98
N ALA A 111 -26.66 -62.70 -6.09
CA ALA A 111 -26.68 -63.42 -7.36
C ALA A 111 -25.98 -64.79 -7.26
N THR A 112 -24.81 -64.84 -6.59
CA THR A 112 -24.08 -66.10 -6.38
C THR A 112 -24.79 -67.05 -5.43
N ALA A 113 -25.40 -66.55 -4.35
CA ALA A 113 -26.23 -67.36 -3.46
C ALA A 113 -27.43 -67.97 -4.21
N GLY A 114 -28.08 -67.20 -5.08
CA GLY A 114 -29.15 -67.70 -5.94
C GLY A 114 -28.69 -68.80 -6.91
N GLU A 115 -27.49 -68.66 -7.47
CA GLU A 115 -26.93 -69.69 -8.36
C GLU A 115 -26.60 -71.00 -7.61
N VAL A 116 -26.06 -70.89 -6.39
CA VAL A 116 -25.79 -72.06 -5.53
C VAL A 116 -27.10 -72.74 -5.11
N CYS A 117 -28.12 -71.96 -4.74
CA CYS A 117 -29.44 -72.50 -4.41
C CYS A 117 -30.10 -73.24 -5.58
N ARG A 118 -29.96 -72.72 -6.80
CA ARG A 118 -30.46 -73.40 -8.00
C ARG A 118 -29.77 -74.75 -8.22
N LYS A 119 -28.44 -74.81 -8.08
CA LYS A 119 -27.68 -76.07 -8.20
C LYS A 119 -28.03 -77.06 -7.09
N LEU A 120 -28.27 -76.60 -5.87
CA LEU A 120 -28.71 -77.47 -4.76
C LEU A 120 -30.12 -78.02 -4.96
N ALA A 121 -31.04 -77.22 -5.52
CA ALA A 121 -32.37 -77.65 -5.88
C ALA A 121 -32.36 -78.72 -6.99
N GLU A 122 -31.48 -78.60 -7.98
CA GLU A 122 -31.25 -79.65 -9.00
C GLU A 122 -30.78 -80.98 -8.39
N LEU A 123 -30.08 -80.94 -7.24
CA LEU A 123 -29.64 -82.11 -6.48
C LEU A 123 -30.68 -82.62 -5.46
N GLY A 124 -31.87 -82.03 -5.42
CA GLY A 124 -32.98 -82.45 -4.55
C GLY A 124 -32.95 -81.87 -3.13
N HIS A 125 -32.08 -80.89 -2.86
CA HIS A 125 -32.04 -80.18 -1.59
C HIS A 125 -32.72 -78.81 -1.72
N GLY A 126 -33.78 -78.56 -0.96
CA GLY A 126 -34.46 -77.27 -0.95
C GLY A 126 -33.62 -76.18 -0.30
N CYS A 127 -33.56 -74.99 -0.90
CA CYS A 127 -33.12 -73.78 -0.21
C CYS A 127 -34.30 -73.18 0.55
N GLN A 128 -34.19 -73.10 1.88
CA GLN A 128 -35.00 -72.21 2.73
C GLN A 128 -34.20 -70.97 3.07
#